data_AF-A0A924MI50-F1
#
_entry.id   AF-A0A924MI50-F1
#
_cell.length_a   1.000
_cell.length_b   1.000
_cell.length_c   1.000
_cell.angle_alpha   90.00
_cell.angle_beta   90.00
_cell.angle_gamma   90.00
#
_symmetry.space_group_name_H-M   'P 1'
#
loop_
_entity.id
_entity.type
_entity.pdbx_description
1 polymer ?
#
loop_
_entity_poly.entity_id
_entity_poly.type
_entity_poly.pdbx_seq_one_letter_code
_entity_poly.pdbx_strand_id
1 'polypeptide(L)' 'MEIKSIVSEKDYKQALERFEIILEAELNTQEGNEPKSLSILIEKYEDIHYPI' A
#
# COMPACT_ATOMS: atom_id res chain seq x y z
N MET A 1 8.60 8.23 -0.69
CA MET A 1 8.77 7.48 -1.95
C MET A 1 7.42 7.56 -2.65
N GLU A 2 7.32 8.21 -3.81
CA GLU A 2 6.04 8.39 -4.50
C GLU A 2 5.72 7.14 -5.33
N ILE A 3 5.17 6.10 -4.70
CA ILE A 3 4.68 4.92 -5.42
C ILE A 3 3.39 5.33 -6.13
N LYS A 4 3.47 5.54 -7.46
CA LYS A 4 2.31 5.96 -8.27
C LYS A 4 1.44 4.79 -8.73
N SER A 5 2.02 3.60 -8.84
CA SER A 5 1.33 2.39 -9.32
C SER A 5 2.13 1.13 -8.96
N ILE A 6 1.41 0.04 -8.68
CA ILE A 6 1.98 -1.29 -8.45
C ILE A 6 1.79 -2.10 -9.73
N VAL A 7 2.89 -2.42 -10.41
CA VAL A 7 2.86 -3.15 -11.71
C VAL A 7 3.66 -4.44 -11.68
N SER A 8 4.39 -4.70 -10.58
CA SER A 8 5.19 -5.89 -10.40
C SER A 8 5.01 -6.46 -9.00
N GLU A 9 5.29 -7.76 -8.83
CA GLU A 9 5.25 -8.42 -7.52
C GLU A 9 6.23 -7.78 -6.53
N LYS A 10 7.35 -7.23 -7.03
CA LYS A 10 8.31 -6.50 -6.21
C LYS A 10 7.70 -5.22 -5.65
N ASP A 11 7.01 -4.44 -6.49
CA ASP A 11 6.31 -3.22 -6.04
C ASP A 11 5.20 -3.56 -5.05
N TYR A 12 4.50 -4.67 -5.27
CA TYR A 12 3.45 -5.17 -4.37
C TYR A 12 4.03 -5.52 -2.99
N LYS A 13 5.13 -6.27 -2.95
CA LYS A 13 5.82 -6.61 -1.69
C LYS A 13 6.34 -5.37 -0.96
N GLN A 14 6.91 -4.41 -1.69
CA GLN A 14 7.37 -3.15 -1.09
C GLN A 14 6.20 -2.28 -0.58
N ALA A 15 5.06 -2.29 -1.28
CA ALA A 15 3.86 -1.60 -0.83
C ALA A 15 3.28 -2.25 0.43
N LEU A 16 3.25 -3.58 0.50
CA LEU A 16 2.82 -4.33 1.69
C LEU A 16 3.72 -4.03 2.90
N GLU A 17 5.04 -4.16 2.75
CA GLU A 17 6.00 -3.87 3.84
C GLU A 17 5.83 -2.44 4.36
N ARG A 18 5.63 -1.48 3.44
CA ARG A 18 5.38 -0.09 3.81
C ARG A 18 4.01 0.09 4.47
N PHE A 19 2.98 -0.63 4.02
CA PHE A 19 1.66 -0.61 4.62
C PHE A 19 1.69 -1.13 6.06
N GLU A 20 2.42 -2.21 6.32
CA GLU A 20 2.65 -2.74 7.66
C GLU A 20 3.38 -1.73 8.53
N ILE A 21 4.45 -1.10 8.02
CA ILE A 21 5.16 -0.03 8.75
C ILE A 21 4.25 1.15 9.04
N ILE A 22 3.35 1.54 8.13
CA ILE A 22 2.39 2.63 8.34
C ILE A 22 1.30 2.24 9.33
N LEU A 23 0.85 0.98 9.35
CA LEU A 23 -0.10 0.48 10.34
C LEU A 23 0.52 0.35 11.73
N GLU A 24 1.80 0.00 11.80
CA GLU A 24 2.57 -0.17 13.04
C GLU A 24 3.10 1.17 13.56
N ALA A 25 3.39 2.12 12.67
CA ALA A 25 3.58 3.54 12.98
C ALA A 25 2.25 4.12 13.45
N GLU A 26 2.00 3.93 14.74
CA GLU A 26 0.82 4.30 15.52
C GLU A 26 -0.04 5.42 14.92
N LEU A 27 -1.36 5.22 15.04
CA LEU A 27 -2.51 6.15 15.01
C LEU A 27 -2.31 7.58 15.60
N ASN A 28 -1.10 7.94 16.06
CA ASN A 28 -0.69 9.15 16.76
C ASN A 28 -0.01 10.21 15.87
N THR A 29 0.14 9.99 14.56
CA THR A 29 0.68 11.01 13.64
C THR A 29 -0.39 11.50 12.66
N GLN A 30 -0.44 12.81 12.46
CA GLN A 30 -1.44 13.59 11.72
C GLN A 30 -1.56 13.24 10.21
N GLU A 31 -0.94 12.15 9.75
CA GLU A 31 -0.75 11.83 8.34
C GLU A 31 -1.82 10.84 7.82
N GLY A 32 -3.09 11.18 8.00
CA GLY A 32 -4.22 10.37 7.53
C GLY A 32 -4.38 10.26 6.00
N ASN A 33 -3.47 10.85 5.21
CA ASN A 33 -3.56 10.87 3.73
C ASN A 33 -2.60 9.89 3.02
N GLU A 34 -1.48 9.50 3.62
CA GLU A 34 -0.53 8.57 3.00
C GLU A 34 -0.99 7.08 3.00
N PRO A 35 -1.61 6.54 4.06
CA PRO A 35 -2.04 5.13 4.09
C PRO A 35 -3.12 4.82 3.04
N LYS A 36 -3.99 5.80 2.76
CA LYS A 36 -5.17 5.60 1.91
C LYS A 36 -4.81 5.37 0.45
N SER A 37 -3.84 6.11 -0.07
CA SER A 37 -3.35 5.90 -1.44
C SER A 37 -2.66 4.55 -1.59
N LEU A 38 -1.88 4.12 -0.60
CA LEU A 38 -1.19 2.84 -0.65
C LEU A 38 -2.18 1.66 -0.64
N SER A 39 -3.21 1.72 0.21
CA SER A 39 -4.24 0.69 0.30
C SER A 39 -5.00 0.52 -1.02
N ILE A 40 -5.33 1.62 -1.72
CA ILE A 40 -6.00 1.57 -3.02
C ILE A 40 -5.11 0.94 -4.10
N LEU A 41 -3.80 1.19 -4.05
CA LEU A 41 -2.87 0.60 -5.02
C LEU A 41 -2.71 -0.91 -4.82
N ILE A 42 -2.66 -1.36 -3.56
CA ILE A 42 -2.59 -2.78 -3.20
C ILE A 42 -3.89 -3.48 -3.65
N GLU A 43 -5.05 -2.94 -3.30
CA GLU A 43 -6.36 -3.50 -3.69
C GLU A 43 -6.51 -3.64 -5.21
N LYS A 44 -6.10 -2.62 -5.98
CA LYS A 44 -6.10 -2.68 -7.45
C LYS A 44 -5.21 -3.78 -8.02
N TYR A 45 -4.05 -4.00 -7.41
CA TYR A 45 -3.16 -5.08 -7.83
C TYR A 45 -3.80 -6.44 -7.52
N GLU A 46 -4.42 -6.59 -6.36
CA GLU A 46 -5.09 -7.82 -5.95
C GLU A 46 -6.32 -8.15 -6.80
N ASP A 47 -7.14 -7.16 -7.17
CA ASP A 47 -8.30 -7.37 -8.06
C ASP A 47 -7.88 -7.95 -9.44
N ILE A 48 -6.70 -7.54 -9.93
CA ILE A 48 -6.16 -8.01 -11.21
C ILE A 48 -5.47 -9.36 -11.08
N HIS A 49 -4.65 -9.56 -10.03
CA HIS A 49 -3.76 -10.71 -9.90
C HIS A 49 -4.31 -11.85 -9.05
N TYR A 50 -5.21 -11.55 -8.10
CA TYR A 50 -5.85 -12.48 -7.18
C TYR A 50 -7.38 -12.32 -7.18
N PRO A 51 -8.06 -12.40 -8.34
CA PRO A 51 -9.52 -12.35 -8.39
C PRO A 51 -10.10 -13.58 -7.66
N ILE A 52 -11.02 -13.32 -6.73
CA ILE A 52 -11.67 -14.33 -5.86
C ILE A 52 -13.04 -14.72 -6.45
#